data_AF-A0A2B4S0D7-F1
#
_entry.id   AF-A0A2B4S0D7-F1
#
_cell.length_a   1.000
_cell.length_b   1.000
_cell.length_c   1.000
_cell.angle_alpha   90.00
_cell.angle_beta   90.00
_cell.angle_gamma   90.00
#
_symmetry.space_group_name_H-M   'P 1'
#
loop_
_entity.id
_entity.type
_entity.pdbx_description
1 polymer ?
#
loop_
_entity_poly.entity_id
_entity_poly.type
_entity_poly.pdbx_seq_one_letter_code
_entity_poly.pdbx_strand_id
1 'polypeptide(L)'
;MAKQTRLPLQKETTLGENCMADRQTNTVPANQVMVIEIRKPAEDVYGIKISGAALVKIDSAEMKFLTGQSPKTVNSSSDEEEEFGREIETTRNRRPRLPHLKDKKLCTGTRIIYILPIEMPVVPKRGCLISSWYIRLIAKLKDLQDKGDFEGHEQLIQKQLAERSAKNTDLQASLLIERAVALYMQNYVKDAKKIAKDVLALEKRMRNPEVLTARALNLLTSIYKTQTEFGNAQTCVQKATTALKYHDSPVDRAELYQSYGGLISSLLTVGSYGLELKEEAYNSYKIALDCATDPVDKEYITVKMAKLLLGNDEFVSEDDVVQAKKHLDSIEFGAEADNMAVGTKINLLLLRSDQFRFEGNDAMAMEKAEEARTLVKIYDGFERQLASAEKRIHRLSAAEPIA
;
A
#
# COMPACT_ATOMS: atom_id res chain seq x y z
N MET A 1 10.50 50.25 -35.14
CA MET A 1 11.65 49.48 -35.64
C MET A 1 12.84 49.75 -34.71
N ALA A 2 13.30 48.73 -33.97
CA ALA A 2 14.54 48.81 -33.18
C ALA A 2 15.57 47.86 -33.80
N LYS A 3 16.85 48.25 -33.84
CA LYS A 3 17.92 47.42 -34.46
C LYS A 3 18.39 46.34 -33.50
N GLN A 4 18.61 45.15 -34.05
CA GLN A 4 18.98 43.94 -33.33
C GLN A 4 20.49 43.71 -33.46
N THR A 5 21.24 43.79 -32.36
CA THR A 5 22.70 43.65 -32.37
C THR A 5 23.10 42.21 -32.01
N ARG A 6 23.73 41.51 -32.95
CA ARG A 6 24.38 40.20 -32.71
C ARG A 6 25.89 40.38 -32.52
N LEU A 7 26.48 39.64 -31.59
CA LEU A 7 27.90 39.23 -31.53
C LEU A 7 27.97 37.96 -30.62
N PRO A 8 29.05 37.16 -30.60
CA PRO A 8 28.98 35.84 -31.23
C PRO A 8 29.21 34.64 -30.31
N LEU A 9 29.08 33.43 -30.86
CA LEU A 9 29.58 32.19 -30.28
C LEU A 9 31.08 32.30 -29.97
N GLN A 10 31.49 31.81 -28.80
CA GLN A 10 32.84 31.30 -28.60
C GLN A 10 32.85 29.77 -28.76
N LYS A 11 34.00 29.24 -29.19
CA LYS A 11 34.30 27.81 -29.22
C LYS A 11 35.20 27.50 -28.02
N GLU A 12 34.94 26.42 -27.31
CA GLU A 12 35.96 25.77 -26.50
C GLU A 12 36.48 24.54 -27.24
N THR A 13 37.78 24.25 -27.07
CA THR A 13 38.48 23.16 -27.77
C THR A 13 39.08 22.22 -26.73
N THR A 14 39.14 20.93 -27.05
CA THR A 14 39.39 19.82 -26.11
C THR A 14 40.87 19.56 -25.80
N LEU A 15 41.10 18.61 -24.87
CA LEU A 15 42.34 17.89 -24.46
C LEU A 15 42.98 18.42 -23.15
N GLY A 16 43.33 17.59 -22.16
CA GLY A 16 43.19 16.13 -21.98
C GLY A 16 42.79 15.76 -20.54
N GLU A 17 42.25 14.56 -20.26
CA GLU A 17 42.99 13.32 -19.93
C GLU A 17 43.80 13.41 -18.60
N ASN A 18 43.69 12.49 -17.62
CA ASN A 18 42.87 11.27 -17.45
C ASN A 18 42.67 10.96 -15.94
N CYS A 19 41.53 10.38 -15.56
CA CYS A 19 41.42 9.42 -14.45
C CYS A 19 40.08 8.65 -14.51
N MET A 20 40.15 7.34 -14.72
CA MET A 20 38.98 6.46 -14.86
C MET A 20 38.42 6.04 -13.50
N ALA A 21 37.10 6.16 -13.31
CA ALA A 21 36.38 5.63 -12.16
C ALA A 21 34.93 5.26 -12.57
N ASP A 22 34.78 4.12 -13.26
CA ASP A 22 33.48 3.61 -13.72
C ASP A 22 32.54 3.27 -12.54
N ARG A 23 31.71 4.24 -12.13
CA ARG A 23 30.53 3.96 -11.31
C ARG A 23 29.46 3.30 -12.18
N GLN A 24 29.59 1.98 -12.35
CA GLN A 24 28.58 1.16 -13.00
C GLN A 24 27.20 1.39 -12.37
N THR A 25 26.25 1.81 -13.19
CA THR A 25 24.84 1.86 -12.81
C THR A 25 24.34 0.42 -12.66
N ASN A 26 23.96 0.01 -11.45
CA ASN A 26 23.35 -1.30 -11.19
C ASN A 26 21.88 -1.36 -11.67
N THR A 27 21.64 -1.04 -12.94
CA THR A 27 20.45 -1.45 -13.67
C THR A 27 20.49 -2.97 -13.86
N VAL A 28 19.78 -3.70 -13.00
CA VAL A 28 19.60 -5.15 -13.17
C VAL A 28 18.88 -5.38 -14.51
N PRO A 29 19.48 -6.11 -15.46
CA PRO A 29 18.82 -6.39 -16.73
C PRO A 29 17.64 -7.34 -16.49
N ALA A 30 16.45 -6.98 -16.99
CA ALA A 30 15.20 -7.71 -16.76
C ALA A 30 15.16 -9.16 -17.31
N ASN A 31 16.22 -9.60 -17.99
CA ASN A 31 16.26 -10.80 -18.82
C ASN A 31 17.12 -11.92 -18.22
N GLN A 32 16.82 -12.38 -17.00
CA GLN A 32 17.41 -13.63 -16.49
C GLN A 32 16.77 -14.84 -17.19
N VAL A 33 17.44 -15.35 -18.23
CA VAL A 33 16.99 -16.52 -18.99
C VAL A 33 17.14 -17.79 -18.15
N MET A 34 16.02 -18.29 -17.60
CA MET A 34 15.99 -19.55 -16.87
C MET A 34 16.13 -20.73 -17.85
N VAL A 35 17.35 -21.27 -17.96
CA VAL A 35 17.58 -22.49 -18.76
C VAL A 35 17.20 -23.72 -17.94
N ILE A 36 16.16 -24.42 -18.40
CA ILE A 36 15.76 -25.73 -17.86
C ILE A 36 16.28 -26.82 -18.80
N GLU A 37 17.25 -27.60 -18.34
CA GLU A 37 17.72 -28.78 -19.07
C GLU A 37 17.05 -30.03 -18.52
N ILE A 38 16.14 -30.63 -19.29
CA ILE A 38 15.56 -31.94 -18.99
C ILE A 38 16.38 -33.00 -19.72
N ARG A 39 17.08 -33.86 -18.96
CA ARG A 39 17.69 -35.07 -19.49
C ARG A 39 16.88 -36.29 -19.07
N LYS A 40 16.73 -37.25 -19.98
CA LYS A 40 16.32 -38.62 -19.64
C LYS A 40 17.57 -39.51 -19.54
N PRO A 41 17.95 -39.99 -18.34
CA PRO A 41 18.91 -41.08 -18.16
C PRO A 41 18.35 -42.41 -18.69
N ALA A 42 19.13 -43.49 -18.60
CA ALA A 42 18.67 -44.82 -18.99
C ALA A 42 17.60 -45.43 -18.05
N GLU A 43 17.37 -44.80 -16.90
CA GLU A 43 16.37 -45.16 -15.89
C GLU A 43 15.26 -44.09 -15.85
N ASP A 44 14.03 -44.45 -15.49
CA ASP A 44 12.83 -43.60 -15.61
C ASP A 44 12.70 -42.50 -14.52
N VAL A 45 13.77 -41.71 -14.35
CA VAL A 45 13.82 -40.53 -13.48
C VAL A 45 14.12 -39.29 -14.32
N TYR A 46 13.21 -38.32 -14.32
CA TYR A 46 13.41 -37.05 -15.04
C TYR A 46 14.34 -36.12 -14.24
N GLY A 47 15.57 -35.98 -14.70
CA GLY A 47 16.52 -35.00 -14.16
C GLY A 47 16.17 -33.59 -14.66
N ILE A 48 15.58 -32.76 -13.79
CA ILE A 48 15.35 -31.33 -14.06
C ILE A 48 16.55 -30.55 -13.49
N LYS A 49 17.36 -29.97 -14.37
CA LYS A 49 18.39 -29.01 -13.95
C LYS A 49 17.92 -27.58 -14.23
N ILE A 50 17.80 -26.79 -13.17
CA ILE A 50 17.56 -25.34 -13.23
C ILE A 50 18.91 -24.64 -12.96
N SER A 51 19.24 -23.61 -13.74
CA SER A 51 20.43 -22.77 -13.50
C SER A 51 20.10 -21.30 -13.64
N GLY A 52 20.16 -20.58 -12.51
CA GLY A 52 19.92 -19.14 -12.37
C GLY A 52 19.88 -18.80 -10.88
N ALA A 53 20.70 -17.82 -10.45
CA ALA A 53 21.06 -17.55 -9.05
C ALA A 53 21.76 -18.71 -8.30
N ALA A 54 22.53 -18.36 -7.26
CA ALA A 54 23.24 -19.33 -6.42
C ALA A 54 22.35 -19.76 -5.25
N LEU A 55 22.01 -21.04 -5.16
CA LEU A 55 21.33 -21.61 -4.01
C LEU A 55 22.34 -22.04 -2.94
N VAL A 56 22.02 -21.74 -1.67
CA VAL A 56 22.79 -22.20 -0.51
C VAL A 56 22.78 -23.73 -0.45
N LYS A 57 23.96 -24.30 -0.19
CA LYS A 57 24.19 -25.75 -0.16
C LYS A 57 23.56 -26.36 1.10
N ILE A 58 22.46 -27.08 0.93
CA ILE A 58 21.92 -27.99 1.95
C ILE A 58 22.48 -29.38 1.65
N ASP A 59 23.43 -29.84 2.46
CA ASP A 59 23.99 -31.19 2.33
C ASP A 59 23.02 -32.23 2.90
N SER A 60 22.43 -33.04 2.03
CA SER A 60 21.56 -34.14 2.43
C SER A 60 22.38 -35.39 2.79
N ALA A 61 22.65 -35.57 4.08
CA ALA A 61 23.16 -36.81 4.65
C ALA A 61 22.12 -37.40 5.64
N GLU A 62 22.11 -38.74 5.77
CA GLU A 62 21.35 -39.49 6.78
C GLU A 62 19.81 -39.46 6.70
N MET A 63 19.24 -39.73 5.52
CA MET A 63 17.99 -40.51 5.49
C MET A 63 18.31 -41.98 5.82
N LYS A 64 18.10 -42.39 7.07
CA LYS A 64 18.04 -43.80 7.48
C LYS A 64 16.58 -44.19 7.71
N PHE A 65 16.10 -45.20 6.98
CA PHE A 65 14.79 -45.80 7.24
C PHE A 65 14.79 -46.54 8.57
N LEU A 66 13.83 -46.23 9.44
CA LEU A 66 13.35 -47.16 10.46
C LEU A 66 11.82 -47.19 10.45
N THR A 67 11.27 -48.39 10.40
CA THR A 67 9.84 -48.65 10.31
C THR A 67 9.19 -48.77 11.68
N GLY A 68 8.15 -47.98 11.91
CA GLY A 68 6.99 -48.36 12.72
C GLY A 68 7.19 -48.49 14.23
N GLN A 69 6.65 -47.50 14.96
CA GLN A 69 5.90 -47.78 16.19
C GLN A 69 4.89 -46.67 16.49
N SER A 70 3.78 -47.06 17.10
CA SER A 70 2.76 -46.22 17.74
C SER A 70 2.33 -46.95 19.03
N PRO A 71 1.50 -46.36 19.93
CA PRO A 71 0.93 -45.01 19.94
C PRO A 71 1.14 -44.26 21.29
N LYS A 72 0.65 -43.02 21.41
CA LYS A 72 -0.29 -42.62 22.49
C LYS A 72 -0.84 -41.19 22.33
N THR A 73 -2.03 -40.98 22.91
CA THR A 73 -2.91 -39.80 22.83
C THR A 73 -2.80 -38.89 24.06
N VAL A 74 -3.02 -37.58 23.88
CA VAL A 74 -3.61 -36.67 24.90
C VAL A 74 -4.51 -35.64 24.21
N ASN A 75 -5.63 -35.28 24.86
CA ASN A 75 -6.70 -34.37 24.41
C ASN A 75 -7.18 -33.53 25.63
N SER A 76 -7.95 -32.44 25.55
CA SER A 76 -8.57 -31.69 24.42
C SER A 76 -7.97 -30.25 24.36
N SER A 77 -8.58 -29.12 23.96
CA SER A 77 -9.95 -28.63 23.64
C SER A 77 -9.84 -27.60 22.48
N SER A 78 -10.86 -27.24 21.68
CA SER A 78 -12.31 -26.94 21.88
C SER A 78 -12.54 -25.55 22.51
N ASP A 79 -13.42 -24.67 22.00
CA ASP A 79 -14.56 -24.82 21.04
C ASP A 79 -14.31 -23.98 19.75
N GLU A 80 -14.74 -24.31 18.52
CA GLU A 80 -16.08 -24.59 17.93
C GLU A 80 -16.98 -23.32 17.82
N GLU A 81 -17.77 -23.07 16.76
CA GLU A 81 -18.68 -23.95 15.98
C GLU A 81 -18.42 -24.05 14.44
N GLU A 82 -19.07 -25.03 13.79
CA GLU A 82 -19.14 -25.24 12.33
C GLU A 82 -20.48 -24.75 11.71
N GLU A 83 -20.58 -24.68 10.36
CA GLU A 83 -21.42 -25.61 9.57
C GLU A 83 -21.42 -25.24 8.07
N PHE A 84 -21.06 -26.19 7.19
CA PHE A 84 -21.86 -26.59 6.01
C PHE A 84 -21.21 -27.79 5.29
N GLY A 85 -21.79 -28.97 5.46
CA GLY A 85 -21.28 -30.22 4.88
C GLY A 85 -22.27 -30.92 3.93
N ARG A 86 -21.76 -31.39 2.78
CA ARG A 86 -22.25 -32.51 1.96
C ARG A 86 -21.37 -32.61 0.71
N GLU A 87 -20.94 -33.76 0.20
CA GLU A 87 -20.65 -35.12 0.67
C GLU A 87 -20.02 -35.80 -0.58
N ILE A 88 -19.23 -36.86 -0.38
CA ILE A 88 -18.28 -37.40 -1.37
C ILE A 88 -18.96 -38.16 -2.51
N GLU A 89 -18.44 -38.03 -3.74
CA GLU A 89 -18.45 -39.13 -4.73
C GLU A 89 -17.03 -39.40 -5.26
N THR A 90 -16.67 -40.68 -5.43
CA THR A 90 -15.30 -41.11 -5.78
C THR A 90 -15.21 -41.66 -7.20
N THR A 91 -14.54 -40.94 -8.11
CA THR A 91 -14.32 -41.43 -9.49
C THR A 91 -12.84 -41.61 -9.84
N ARG A 92 -12.48 -42.89 -10.04
CA ARG A 92 -11.17 -43.39 -10.47
C ARG A 92 -10.57 -42.63 -11.67
N ASN A 93 -9.26 -42.37 -11.56
CA ASN A 93 -8.24 -42.36 -12.62
C ASN A 93 -8.73 -42.61 -14.07
N ARG A 94 -8.67 -41.57 -14.91
CA ARG A 94 -8.55 -41.71 -16.38
C ARG A 94 -7.34 -40.92 -16.88
N ARG A 95 -6.23 -41.61 -17.14
CA ARG A 95 -5.10 -41.05 -17.91
C ARG A 95 -5.55 -40.77 -19.34
N PRO A 96 -5.29 -39.59 -19.92
CA PRO A 96 -5.38 -39.40 -21.37
C PRO A 96 -4.42 -40.38 -22.08
N ARG A 97 -4.90 -41.09 -23.10
CA ARG A 97 -4.05 -41.90 -23.98
C ARG A 97 -3.52 -41.00 -25.09
N LEU A 98 -2.19 -40.82 -25.15
CA LEU A 98 -1.54 -40.27 -26.34
C LEU A 98 -1.67 -41.26 -27.51
N PRO A 99 -1.87 -40.79 -28.76
CA PRO A 99 -1.97 -41.66 -29.92
C PRO A 99 -0.61 -42.31 -30.26
N HIS A 100 -0.65 -43.56 -30.74
CA HIS A 100 0.54 -44.28 -31.17
C HIS A 100 1.13 -43.66 -32.45
N LEU A 101 2.37 -43.17 -32.38
CA LEU A 101 3.20 -42.93 -33.56
C LEU A 101 4.28 -44.01 -33.64
N LYS A 102 4.33 -44.74 -34.76
CA LYS A 102 5.24 -45.88 -34.94
C LYS A 102 6.65 -45.44 -35.33
N ASP A 103 7.64 -46.08 -34.72
CA ASP A 103 8.95 -46.44 -35.27
C ASP A 103 9.56 -45.53 -36.35
N LYS A 104 10.13 -44.40 -35.92
CA LYS A 104 11.31 -43.84 -36.61
C LYS A 104 12.42 -43.56 -35.60
N LYS A 105 13.56 -44.22 -35.85
CA LYS A 105 14.80 -44.14 -35.07
C LYS A 105 15.47 -42.79 -35.32
N LEU A 106 15.23 -41.80 -34.48
CA LEU A 106 15.88 -40.49 -34.54
C LEU A 106 16.83 -40.32 -33.36
N CYS A 107 18.13 -40.24 -33.65
CA CYS A 107 19.18 -39.97 -32.65
C CYS A 107 19.40 -38.47 -32.46
N THR A 108 20.10 -38.13 -31.37
CA THR A 108 20.45 -36.77 -30.90
C THR A 108 19.29 -35.97 -30.28
N GLY A 109 19.62 -35.20 -29.23
CA GLY A 109 18.62 -34.71 -28.27
C GLY A 109 17.89 -33.46 -28.71
N THR A 110 16.55 -33.51 -28.71
CA THR A 110 15.68 -32.36 -28.99
C THR A 110 15.78 -31.31 -27.87
N ARG A 111 16.58 -30.25 -28.08
CA ARG A 111 16.54 -29.04 -27.26
C ARG A 111 15.23 -28.27 -27.52
N ILE A 112 14.20 -28.54 -26.72
CA ILE A 112 13.00 -27.70 -26.68
C ILE A 112 13.30 -26.51 -25.75
N ILE A 113 13.72 -25.39 -26.34
CA ILE A 113 13.99 -24.15 -25.58
C ILE A 113 12.67 -23.39 -25.44
N TYR A 114 12.04 -23.51 -24.27
CA TYR A 114 10.93 -22.65 -23.88
C TYR A 114 11.48 -21.26 -23.48
N ILE A 115 11.68 -20.38 -24.46
CA ILE A 115 11.86 -18.95 -24.17
C ILE A 115 10.49 -18.40 -23.78
N LEU A 116 10.21 -18.45 -22.47
CA LEU A 116 8.98 -17.97 -21.87
C LEU A 116 9.24 -16.68 -21.09
N PRO A 117 9.20 -15.50 -21.74
CA PRO A 117 9.00 -14.23 -21.05
C PRO A 117 7.54 -14.19 -20.59
N ILE A 118 7.20 -14.97 -19.56
CA ILE A 118 5.93 -14.81 -18.85
C ILE A 118 6.11 -13.63 -17.90
N GLU A 119 6.16 -12.44 -18.49
CA GLU A 119 5.45 -11.32 -17.91
C GLU A 119 3.99 -11.78 -17.79
N MET A 120 3.58 -12.14 -16.58
CA MET A 120 2.20 -12.56 -16.31
C MET A 120 1.28 -11.43 -16.80
N PRO A 121 0.35 -11.70 -17.73
CA PRO A 121 -0.34 -10.65 -18.47
C PRO A 121 -1.12 -9.76 -17.50
N VAL A 122 -0.61 -8.56 -17.30
CA VAL A 122 -1.06 -7.66 -16.24
C VAL A 122 -2.50 -7.25 -16.54
N VAL A 123 -3.39 -7.40 -15.55
CA VAL A 123 -4.83 -7.28 -15.73
C VAL A 123 -5.26 -5.82 -15.56
N PRO A 124 -5.61 -5.09 -16.64
CA PRO A 124 -6.05 -3.71 -16.54
C PRO A 124 -7.48 -3.64 -15.98
N LYS A 125 -7.81 -2.50 -15.38
CA LYS A 125 -9.19 -2.16 -14.99
C LYS A 125 -10.12 -2.16 -16.21
N ARG A 126 -11.40 -2.50 -15.98
CA ARG A 126 -12.41 -2.79 -17.02
C ARG A 126 -13.74 -2.09 -16.69
N GLY A 127 -14.64 -2.02 -17.67
CA GLY A 127 -16.01 -1.55 -17.44
C GLY A 127 -16.07 -0.08 -17.02
N CYS A 128 -16.82 0.23 -15.95
CA CYS A 128 -16.99 1.63 -15.52
C CYS A 128 -15.72 2.25 -14.93
N LEU A 129 -14.82 1.46 -14.32
CA LEU A 129 -13.65 1.97 -13.58
C LEU A 129 -12.64 2.73 -14.45
N ILE A 130 -12.70 2.54 -15.78
CA ILE A 130 -11.87 3.24 -16.77
C ILE A 130 -12.64 4.34 -17.55
N SER A 131 -13.91 4.58 -17.21
CA SER A 131 -14.71 5.59 -17.90
C SER A 131 -14.41 7.00 -17.38
N SER A 132 -14.28 7.97 -18.30
CA SER A 132 -14.02 9.37 -17.95
C SER A 132 -15.08 9.98 -17.04
N TRP A 133 -16.34 9.52 -17.15
CA TRP A 133 -17.41 9.88 -16.23
C TRP A 133 -17.17 9.38 -14.80
N TYR A 134 -16.77 8.10 -14.63
CA TYR A 134 -16.45 7.53 -13.32
C TYR A 134 -15.25 8.23 -12.68
N ILE A 135 -14.19 8.48 -13.46
CA ILE A 135 -12.99 9.18 -12.98
C ILE A 135 -13.35 10.58 -12.45
N ARG A 136 -14.21 11.33 -13.17
CA ARG A 136 -14.74 12.63 -12.72
C ARG A 136 -15.66 12.52 -11.50
N LEU A 137 -16.41 11.42 -11.36
CA LEU A 137 -17.27 11.19 -10.20
C LEU A 137 -16.44 10.92 -8.93
N ILE A 138 -15.44 10.04 -9.00
CA ILE A 138 -14.54 9.77 -7.86
C ILE A 138 -13.73 11.03 -7.50
N ALA A 139 -13.19 11.74 -8.49
CA ALA A 139 -12.50 13.01 -8.25
C ALA A 139 -13.42 14.05 -7.57
N LYS A 140 -14.70 14.14 -7.94
CA LYS A 140 -15.66 15.01 -7.23
C LYS A 140 -15.99 14.51 -5.83
N LEU A 141 -16.08 13.21 -5.60
CA LEU A 141 -16.31 12.68 -4.24
C LEU A 141 -15.12 12.98 -3.33
N LYS A 142 -13.90 12.81 -3.83
CA LYS A 142 -12.66 13.20 -3.13
C LYS A 142 -12.61 14.70 -2.84
N ASP A 143 -12.88 15.56 -3.82
CA ASP A 143 -12.97 17.03 -3.67
C ASP A 143 -13.96 17.48 -2.57
N LEU A 144 -15.04 16.73 -2.35
CA LEU A 144 -16.00 16.97 -1.26
C LEU A 144 -15.46 16.49 0.10
N GLN A 145 -14.83 15.31 0.17
CA GLN A 145 -14.16 14.81 1.39
C GLN A 145 -13.02 15.74 1.83
N ASP A 146 -12.21 16.22 0.88
CA ASP A 146 -11.05 17.09 1.12
C ASP A 146 -11.45 18.47 1.68
N LYS A 147 -12.69 18.91 1.39
CA LYS A 147 -13.28 20.16 1.91
C LYS A 147 -14.12 19.98 3.17
N GLY A 148 -14.38 18.74 3.58
CA GLY A 148 -15.29 18.42 4.70
C GLY A 148 -16.79 18.50 4.33
N ASP A 149 -17.16 18.60 3.05
CA ASP A 149 -18.57 18.57 2.60
C ASP A 149 -19.10 17.13 2.57
N PHE A 150 -19.19 16.51 3.74
CA PHE A 150 -19.63 15.13 3.92
C PHE A 150 -21.12 14.94 3.59
N GLU A 151 -21.95 15.97 3.75
CA GLU A 151 -23.37 15.97 3.38
C GLU A 151 -23.54 16.01 1.86
N GLY A 152 -22.88 16.94 1.16
CA GLY A 152 -22.87 16.98 -0.31
C GLY A 152 -22.26 15.72 -0.93
N HIS A 153 -21.28 15.12 -0.25
CA HIS A 153 -20.73 13.81 -0.60
C HIS A 153 -21.76 12.68 -0.49
N GLU A 154 -22.44 12.56 0.65
CA GLU A 154 -23.48 11.54 0.88
C GLU A 154 -24.67 11.71 -0.07
N GLN A 155 -25.15 12.94 -0.29
CA GLN A 155 -26.20 13.24 -1.26
C GLN A 155 -25.81 12.81 -2.69
N LEU A 156 -24.56 13.07 -3.09
CA LEU A 156 -24.05 12.65 -4.40
C LEU A 156 -23.98 11.12 -4.52
N ILE A 157 -23.54 10.43 -3.47
CA ILE A 157 -23.52 8.96 -3.42
C ILE A 157 -24.93 8.37 -3.49
N GLN A 158 -25.86 8.82 -2.65
CA GLN A 158 -27.25 8.35 -2.65
C GLN A 158 -27.88 8.52 -4.05
N LYS A 159 -27.69 9.68 -4.68
CA LYS A 159 -28.16 9.96 -6.04
C LYS A 159 -27.58 8.99 -7.06
N GLN A 160 -26.26 8.76 -7.06
CA GLN A 160 -25.64 7.85 -8.03
C GLN A 160 -25.93 6.36 -7.76
N LEU A 161 -26.15 5.99 -6.50
CA LEU A 161 -26.65 4.67 -6.14
C LEU A 161 -28.06 4.43 -6.70
N ALA A 162 -28.98 5.39 -6.51
CA ALA A 162 -30.35 5.33 -7.00
C ALA A 162 -30.44 5.35 -8.54
N GLU A 163 -29.68 6.24 -9.21
CA GLU A 163 -29.70 6.35 -10.68
C GLU A 163 -29.08 5.13 -11.40
N ARG A 164 -28.00 4.54 -10.86
CA ARG A 164 -27.04 3.74 -11.68
C ARG A 164 -26.57 2.42 -11.07
N SER A 165 -26.57 2.25 -9.75
CA SER A 165 -25.90 1.09 -9.13
C SER A 165 -26.60 -0.24 -9.41
N ALA A 166 -27.93 -0.25 -9.52
CA ALA A 166 -28.75 -1.45 -9.76
C ALA A 166 -28.41 -2.24 -11.03
N LYS A 167 -27.66 -1.66 -11.97
CA LYS A 167 -27.21 -2.31 -13.23
C LYS A 167 -25.70 -2.58 -13.27
N ASN A 168 -24.94 -2.25 -12.22
CA ASN A 168 -23.49 -2.29 -12.24
C ASN A 168 -22.89 -2.48 -10.82
N THR A 169 -22.53 -3.71 -10.48
CA THR A 169 -21.92 -4.07 -9.18
C THR A 169 -20.63 -3.29 -8.89
N ASP A 170 -19.80 -3.03 -9.90
CA ASP A 170 -18.50 -2.37 -9.69
C ASP A 170 -18.69 -0.91 -9.28
N LEU A 171 -19.67 -0.23 -9.88
CA LEU A 171 -20.07 1.11 -9.47
C LEU A 171 -20.74 1.10 -8.09
N GLN A 172 -21.57 0.10 -7.79
CA GLN A 172 -22.16 -0.07 -6.46
C GLN A 172 -21.08 -0.21 -5.39
N ALA A 173 -20.14 -1.14 -5.59
CA ALA A 173 -19.03 -1.42 -4.70
C ALA A 173 -18.13 -0.19 -4.52
N SER A 174 -17.74 0.48 -5.60
CA SER A 174 -16.91 1.69 -5.50
C SER A 174 -17.61 2.81 -4.73
N LEU A 175 -18.89 3.09 -5.01
CA LEU A 175 -19.63 4.13 -4.28
C LEU A 175 -19.81 3.78 -2.79
N LEU A 176 -19.98 2.50 -2.46
CA LEU A 176 -20.02 2.04 -1.07
C LEU A 176 -18.65 2.15 -0.38
N ILE A 177 -17.54 1.96 -1.09
CA ILE A 177 -16.19 2.22 -0.57
C ILE A 177 -16.01 3.71 -0.25
N GLU A 178 -16.27 4.61 -1.20
CA GLU A 178 -16.15 6.07 -0.94
C GLU A 178 -17.02 6.51 0.25
N ARG A 179 -18.25 5.98 0.35
CA ARG A 179 -19.15 6.21 1.49
C ARG A 179 -18.54 5.74 2.81
N ALA A 180 -17.92 4.57 2.82
CA ALA A 180 -17.29 3.99 4.00
C ALA A 180 -16.01 4.74 4.41
N VAL A 181 -15.25 5.31 3.46
CA VAL A 181 -14.12 6.23 3.72
C VAL A 181 -14.62 7.49 4.43
N ALA A 182 -15.62 8.17 3.86
CA ALA A 182 -16.19 9.39 4.45
C ALA A 182 -16.81 9.15 5.84
N LEU A 183 -17.48 8.02 6.06
CA LEU A 183 -17.98 7.62 7.38
C LEU A 183 -16.84 7.33 8.38
N TYR A 184 -15.75 6.71 7.92
CA TYR A 184 -14.57 6.46 8.77
C TYR A 184 -13.82 7.74 9.17
N MET A 185 -13.78 8.75 8.28
CA MET A 185 -13.26 10.09 8.58
C MET A 185 -14.07 10.75 9.69
N GLN A 186 -15.40 10.80 9.53
CA GLN A 186 -16.39 11.30 10.51
C GLN A 186 -16.58 10.37 11.74
N ASN A 187 -15.62 9.50 12.05
CA ASN A 187 -15.62 8.64 13.24
C ASN A 187 -16.78 7.60 13.34
N TYR A 188 -17.62 7.43 12.32
CA TYR A 188 -18.67 6.39 12.22
C TYR A 188 -18.08 5.00 11.86
N VAL A 189 -17.10 4.56 12.67
CA VAL A 189 -16.25 3.39 12.40
C VAL A 189 -17.06 2.08 12.28
N LYS A 190 -18.17 1.93 13.00
CA LYS A 190 -19.01 0.72 12.94
C LYS A 190 -19.68 0.56 11.58
N ASP A 191 -20.25 1.64 11.05
CA ASP A 191 -20.97 1.65 9.77
C ASP A 191 -20.00 1.55 8.59
N ALA A 192 -18.84 2.21 8.67
CA ALA A 192 -17.75 2.00 7.73
C ALA A 192 -17.27 0.53 7.70
N LYS A 193 -17.07 -0.10 8.88
CA LYS A 193 -16.67 -1.52 8.99
C LYS A 193 -17.72 -2.46 8.41
N LYS A 194 -19.01 -2.13 8.56
CA LYS A 194 -20.13 -2.87 7.97
C LYS A 194 -20.13 -2.75 6.45
N ILE A 195 -20.17 -1.52 5.91
CA ILE A 195 -20.25 -1.28 4.46
C ILE A 195 -19.05 -1.89 3.72
N ALA A 196 -17.83 -1.81 4.28
CA ALA A 196 -16.66 -2.45 3.68
C ALA A 196 -16.78 -3.99 3.65
N LYS A 197 -17.40 -4.62 4.66
CA LYS A 197 -17.71 -6.07 4.62
C LYS A 197 -18.84 -6.40 3.63
N ASP A 198 -19.87 -5.56 3.54
CA ASP A 198 -20.95 -5.72 2.57
C ASP A 198 -20.43 -5.65 1.12
N VAL A 199 -19.41 -4.83 0.86
CA VAL A 199 -18.71 -4.77 -0.44
C VAL A 199 -17.93 -6.06 -0.74
N LEU A 200 -17.25 -6.65 0.24
CA LEU A 200 -16.57 -7.94 0.05
C LEU A 200 -17.57 -9.07 -0.29
N ALA A 201 -18.80 -9.02 0.26
CA ALA A 201 -19.85 -9.97 -0.11
C ALA A 201 -20.33 -9.83 -1.58
N LEU A 202 -20.02 -8.73 -2.27
CA LEU A 202 -20.31 -8.54 -3.69
C LEU A 202 -19.27 -9.15 -4.63
N GLU A 203 -18.13 -9.64 -4.15
CA GLU A 203 -16.96 -10.06 -4.95
C GLU A 203 -17.32 -10.93 -6.18
N LYS A 204 -18.09 -12.01 -5.97
CA LYS A 204 -18.51 -12.94 -7.03
C LYS A 204 -19.43 -12.31 -8.11
N ARG A 205 -19.88 -11.08 -7.91
CA ARG A 205 -20.73 -10.29 -8.82
C ARG A 205 -20.01 -9.10 -9.45
N MET A 206 -18.75 -8.85 -9.09
CA MET A 206 -17.93 -7.77 -9.65
C MET A 206 -17.20 -8.22 -10.92
N ARG A 207 -16.94 -7.27 -11.84
CA ARG A 207 -16.14 -7.46 -13.06
C ARG A 207 -14.67 -7.07 -12.88
N ASN A 208 -14.37 -6.30 -11.81
CA ASN A 208 -13.02 -6.01 -11.33
C ASN A 208 -12.92 -6.38 -9.83
N PRO A 209 -13.18 -7.64 -9.43
CA PRO A 209 -13.24 -8.02 -8.03
C PRO A 209 -11.94 -7.71 -7.28
N GLU A 210 -10.78 -7.96 -7.90
CA GLU A 210 -9.48 -7.87 -7.23
C GLU A 210 -9.17 -6.43 -6.76
N VAL A 211 -9.41 -5.45 -7.63
CA VAL A 211 -9.23 -4.01 -7.36
C VAL A 211 -10.17 -3.50 -6.28
N LEU A 212 -11.44 -3.91 -6.32
CA LEU A 212 -12.48 -3.41 -5.41
C LEU A 212 -12.41 -4.12 -4.05
N THR A 213 -12.10 -5.42 -4.02
CA THR A 213 -11.72 -6.16 -2.82
C THR A 213 -10.49 -5.54 -2.16
N ALA A 214 -9.43 -5.21 -2.91
CA ALA A 214 -8.22 -4.59 -2.35
C ALA A 214 -8.52 -3.25 -1.66
N ARG A 215 -9.27 -2.35 -2.30
CA ARG A 215 -9.72 -1.07 -1.72
C ARG A 215 -10.52 -1.26 -0.42
N ALA A 216 -11.50 -2.17 -0.43
CA ALA A 216 -12.29 -2.49 0.76
C ALA A 216 -11.41 -3.06 1.91
N LEU A 217 -10.37 -3.84 1.57
CA LEU A 217 -9.39 -4.37 2.53
C LEU A 217 -8.40 -3.30 3.03
N ASN A 218 -8.01 -2.32 2.22
CA ASN A 218 -7.17 -1.18 2.62
C ASN A 218 -7.90 -0.31 3.66
N LEU A 219 -9.20 -0.05 3.45
CA LEU A 219 -10.07 0.61 4.43
C LEU A 219 -10.25 -0.24 5.69
N LEU A 220 -10.51 -1.55 5.56
CA LEU A 220 -10.62 -2.46 6.72
C LEU A 220 -9.32 -2.53 7.52
N THR A 221 -8.14 -2.51 6.87
CA THR A 221 -6.83 -2.41 7.53
C THR A 221 -6.77 -1.16 8.41
N SER A 222 -7.24 -0.02 7.89
CA SER A 222 -7.28 1.25 8.62
C SER A 222 -8.29 1.26 9.77
N ILE A 223 -9.39 0.53 9.65
CA ILE A 223 -10.39 0.35 10.72
C ILE A 223 -9.85 -0.59 11.82
N TYR A 224 -9.37 -1.78 11.46
CA TYR A 224 -8.92 -2.80 12.40
C TYR A 224 -7.74 -2.32 13.25
N LYS A 225 -6.77 -1.59 12.68
CA LYS A 225 -5.63 -1.05 13.46
C LYS A 225 -6.05 -0.01 14.50
N THR A 226 -7.04 0.85 14.18
CA THR A 226 -7.63 1.81 15.13
C THR A 226 -8.45 1.13 16.22
N GLN A 227 -8.88 -0.12 15.99
CA GLN A 227 -9.52 -0.98 16.98
C GLN A 227 -8.50 -1.91 17.68
N THR A 228 -7.19 -1.72 17.46
CA THR A 228 -6.07 -2.58 17.93
C THR A 228 -6.16 -4.06 17.52
N GLU A 229 -7.05 -4.39 16.57
CA GLU A 229 -7.22 -5.73 15.99
C GLU A 229 -6.11 -6.02 14.95
N PHE A 230 -4.84 -5.90 15.35
CA PHE A 230 -3.69 -5.88 14.43
C PHE A 230 -3.56 -7.15 13.57
N GLY A 231 -3.92 -8.33 14.10
CA GLY A 231 -3.96 -9.58 13.31
C GLY A 231 -4.99 -9.54 12.18
N ASN A 232 -6.16 -8.92 12.41
CA ASN A 232 -7.19 -8.71 11.38
C ASN A 232 -6.72 -7.68 10.35
N ALA A 233 -6.03 -6.62 10.78
CA ALA A 233 -5.42 -5.64 9.87
C ALA A 233 -4.35 -6.28 8.97
N GLN A 234 -3.42 -7.06 9.53
CA GLN A 234 -2.38 -7.75 8.76
C GLN A 234 -2.97 -8.77 7.78
N THR A 235 -4.01 -9.49 8.18
CA THR A 235 -4.77 -10.39 7.29
C THR A 235 -5.42 -9.64 6.12
N CYS A 236 -5.86 -8.40 6.33
CA CYS A 236 -6.41 -7.56 5.25
C CYS A 236 -5.32 -7.11 4.27
N VAL A 237 -4.15 -6.65 4.76
CA VAL A 237 -2.99 -6.29 3.92
C VAL A 237 -2.54 -7.48 3.07
N GLN A 238 -2.41 -8.68 3.65
CA GLN A 238 -2.01 -9.88 2.92
C GLN A 238 -2.99 -10.24 1.79
N LYS A 239 -4.30 -10.12 2.04
CA LYS A 239 -5.34 -10.35 1.03
C LYS A 239 -5.35 -9.27 -0.06
N ALA A 240 -5.20 -7.99 0.30
CA ALA A 240 -5.12 -6.88 -0.66
C ALA A 240 -3.87 -6.98 -1.55
N THR A 241 -2.73 -7.34 -0.96
CA THR A 241 -1.48 -7.64 -1.68
C THR A 241 -1.64 -8.80 -2.65
N THR A 242 -2.35 -9.86 -2.23
CA THR A 242 -2.62 -11.03 -3.08
C THR A 242 -3.54 -10.66 -4.25
N ALA A 243 -4.56 -9.84 -4.02
CA ALA A 243 -5.48 -9.37 -5.06
C ALA A 243 -4.77 -8.47 -6.10
N LEU A 244 -3.99 -7.48 -5.66
CA LEU A 244 -3.30 -6.56 -6.57
C LEU A 244 -2.07 -7.16 -7.28
N LYS A 245 -1.64 -8.37 -6.91
CA LYS A 245 -0.39 -9.02 -7.39
C LYS A 245 -0.20 -9.04 -8.91
N TYR A 246 -1.28 -9.10 -9.68
CA TYR A 246 -1.26 -9.17 -11.15
C TYR A 246 -2.01 -8.01 -11.83
N HIS A 247 -2.23 -6.90 -11.13
CA HIS A 247 -2.98 -5.74 -11.64
C HIS A 247 -2.13 -4.49 -11.74
N ASP A 248 -2.20 -3.81 -12.88
CA ASP A 248 -1.63 -2.47 -13.02
C ASP A 248 -2.64 -1.45 -12.47
N SER A 249 -2.46 -1.10 -11.21
CA SER A 249 -2.93 0.19 -10.73
C SER A 249 -1.94 0.80 -9.74
N PRO A 250 -1.20 1.85 -10.15
CA PRO A 250 -0.32 2.56 -9.23
C PRO A 250 -1.11 3.19 -8.08
N VAL A 251 -2.34 3.70 -8.34
CA VAL A 251 -3.24 4.27 -7.31
C VAL A 251 -3.63 3.25 -6.24
N ASP A 252 -4.13 2.06 -6.62
CA ASP A 252 -4.56 1.08 -5.61
C ASP A 252 -3.36 0.47 -4.86
N ARG A 253 -2.18 0.42 -5.51
CA ARG A 253 -0.90 0.08 -4.85
C ARG A 253 -0.47 1.15 -3.86
N ALA A 254 -0.60 2.42 -4.20
CA ALA A 254 -0.29 3.54 -3.30
C ALA A 254 -1.16 3.46 -2.03
N GLU A 255 -2.46 3.21 -2.19
CA GLU A 255 -3.38 2.99 -1.07
C GLU A 255 -2.98 1.77 -0.22
N LEU A 256 -2.63 0.64 -0.85
CA LEU A 256 -2.16 -0.57 -0.16
C LEU A 256 -0.94 -0.28 0.72
N TYR A 257 0.13 0.28 0.14
CA TYR A 257 1.35 0.60 0.88
C TYR A 257 1.12 1.70 1.94
N GLN A 258 0.26 2.69 1.67
CA GLN A 258 -0.12 3.68 2.68
C GLN A 258 -0.91 3.04 3.85
N SER A 259 -1.74 2.03 3.59
CA SER A 259 -2.44 1.28 4.64
C SER A 259 -1.48 0.42 5.47
N TYR A 260 -0.48 -0.21 4.83
CA TYR A 260 0.52 -1.06 5.48
C TYR A 260 1.53 -0.26 6.32
N GLY A 261 2.14 0.79 5.76
CA GLY A 261 2.97 1.72 6.53
C GLY A 261 2.20 2.32 7.70
N GLY A 262 0.91 2.58 7.50
CA GLY A 262 -0.01 3.01 8.54
C GLY A 262 -0.36 1.94 9.59
N LEU A 263 -0.20 0.65 9.31
CA LEU A 263 -0.37 -0.46 10.26
C LEU A 263 0.91 -0.64 11.10
N ILE A 264 2.07 -0.71 10.46
CA ILE A 264 3.37 -0.80 11.14
C ILE A 264 3.60 0.43 12.04
N SER A 265 3.28 1.64 11.53
CA SER A 265 3.26 2.88 12.31
C SER A 265 2.30 2.86 13.51
N SER A 266 1.27 2.00 13.52
CA SER A 266 0.38 1.83 14.67
C SER A 266 0.95 0.83 15.69
N LEU A 267 1.57 -0.27 15.22
CA LEU A 267 2.24 -1.26 16.08
C LEU A 267 3.37 -0.64 16.91
N LEU A 268 4.16 0.26 16.31
CA LEU A 268 5.18 1.07 16.99
C LEU A 268 4.64 1.90 18.17
N THR A 269 3.35 2.21 18.21
CA THR A 269 2.75 3.02 19.30
C THR A 269 2.19 2.19 20.47
N VAL A 270 2.19 0.85 20.36
CA VAL A 270 1.55 -0.05 21.34
C VAL A 270 2.52 -1.12 21.89
N GLY A 271 3.72 -1.27 21.30
CA GLY A 271 4.73 -2.20 21.80
C GLY A 271 6.16 -1.71 21.56
N SER A 272 7.11 -2.27 22.33
CA SER A 272 8.54 -1.92 22.35
C SER A 272 9.31 -2.40 21.10
N TYR A 273 8.76 -2.19 19.91
CA TYR A 273 9.34 -2.61 18.65
C TYR A 273 10.38 -1.59 18.15
N GLY A 274 11.53 -2.08 17.68
CA GLY A 274 12.71 -1.26 17.40
C GLY A 274 12.71 -0.54 16.03
N LEU A 275 13.86 0.08 15.74
CA LEU A 275 14.15 0.87 14.54
C LEU A 275 13.72 0.19 13.22
N GLU A 276 13.86 -1.13 13.12
CA GLU A 276 13.49 -1.92 11.94
C GLU A 276 12.04 -1.71 11.50
N LEU A 277 11.07 -1.60 12.43
CA LEU A 277 9.68 -1.30 12.07
C LEU A 277 9.47 0.18 11.68
N LYS A 278 10.30 1.11 12.18
CA LYS A 278 10.27 2.51 11.74
C LYS A 278 10.77 2.62 10.30
N GLU A 279 11.85 1.92 9.97
CA GLU A 279 12.34 1.79 8.59
C GLU A 279 11.34 1.08 7.67
N GLU A 280 10.71 -0.01 8.10
CA GLU A 280 9.70 -0.71 7.29
C GLU A 280 8.48 0.20 7.00
N ALA A 281 7.96 0.89 8.02
CA ALA A 281 6.85 1.84 7.84
C ALA A 281 7.23 2.99 6.89
N TYR A 282 8.46 3.52 7.01
CA TYR A 282 8.96 4.62 6.16
C TYR A 282 9.18 4.17 4.71
N ASN A 283 9.78 3.00 4.50
CA ASN A 283 9.94 2.39 3.18
C ASN A 283 8.58 2.09 2.53
N SER A 284 7.59 1.66 3.33
CA SER A 284 6.21 1.46 2.86
C SER A 284 5.59 2.77 2.35
N TYR A 285 5.67 3.86 3.13
CA TYR A 285 5.20 5.17 2.66
C TYR A 285 5.97 5.69 1.45
N LYS A 286 7.27 5.44 1.34
CA LYS A 286 8.07 5.79 0.16
C LYS A 286 7.55 5.06 -1.10
N ILE A 287 7.31 3.75 -1.03
CA ILE A 287 6.72 3.00 -2.15
C ILE A 287 5.31 3.52 -2.48
N ALA A 288 4.53 3.93 -1.48
CA ALA A 288 3.25 4.58 -1.71
C ALA A 288 3.39 5.90 -2.48
N LEU A 289 4.37 6.74 -2.10
CA LEU A 289 4.66 8.03 -2.73
C LEU A 289 5.13 7.86 -4.18
N ASP A 290 6.01 6.88 -4.43
CA ASP A 290 6.49 6.51 -5.77
C ASP A 290 5.35 5.98 -6.67
N CYS A 291 4.31 5.38 -6.08
CA CYS A 291 3.11 4.91 -6.78
C CYS A 291 2.01 5.98 -6.90
N ALA A 292 2.07 7.09 -6.18
CA ALA A 292 1.01 8.10 -6.18
C ALA A 292 1.04 8.96 -7.44
N THR A 293 -0.13 9.18 -8.06
CA THR A 293 -0.27 10.02 -9.27
C THR A 293 -0.90 11.38 -8.99
N ASP A 294 -1.72 11.49 -7.95
CA ASP A 294 -2.45 12.68 -7.53
C ASP A 294 -1.60 13.50 -6.53
N PRO A 295 -1.44 14.83 -6.70
CA PRO A 295 -0.75 15.69 -5.74
C PRO A 295 -1.30 15.58 -4.31
N VAL A 296 -2.62 15.51 -4.12
CA VAL A 296 -3.26 15.45 -2.79
C VAL A 296 -2.91 14.15 -2.07
N ASP A 297 -2.80 13.03 -2.81
CA ASP A 297 -2.33 11.77 -2.24
C ASP A 297 -0.85 11.86 -1.83
N LYS A 298 -0.02 12.57 -2.59
CA LYS A 298 1.40 12.78 -2.26
C LYS A 298 1.57 13.61 -1.00
N GLU A 299 0.83 14.72 -0.86
CA GLU A 299 0.80 15.51 0.37
C GLU A 299 0.39 14.65 1.57
N TYR A 300 -0.71 13.91 1.45
CA TYR A 300 -1.23 13.08 2.53
C TYR A 300 -0.30 11.91 2.92
N ILE A 301 0.45 11.34 1.96
CA ILE A 301 1.52 10.37 2.24
C ILE A 301 2.71 11.06 2.94
N THR A 302 3.10 12.25 2.50
CA THR A 302 4.25 13.01 3.03
C THR A 302 3.99 13.49 4.47
N VAL A 303 2.75 13.91 4.78
CA VAL A 303 2.27 14.14 6.17
C VAL A 303 2.41 12.87 7.03
N LYS A 304 2.11 11.68 6.49
CA LYS A 304 2.28 10.41 7.21
C LYS A 304 3.75 10.04 7.44
N MET A 305 4.64 10.40 6.51
CA MET A 305 6.09 10.24 6.68
C MET A 305 6.62 11.16 7.78
N ALA A 306 6.28 12.45 7.77
CA ALA A 306 6.63 13.38 8.85
C ALA A 306 6.09 12.92 10.22
N LYS A 307 4.84 12.44 10.27
CA LYS A 307 4.24 11.89 11.49
C LYS A 307 4.96 10.65 12.03
N LEU A 308 5.42 9.75 11.17
CA LEU A 308 6.16 8.56 11.59
C LEU A 308 7.52 8.91 12.21
N LEU A 309 8.19 9.92 11.66
CA LEU A 309 9.49 10.39 12.15
C LEU A 309 9.34 11.06 13.53
N LEU A 310 8.39 12.00 13.66
CA LEU A 310 8.06 12.72 14.91
C LEU A 310 7.40 11.83 15.99
N GLY A 311 6.88 10.66 15.62
CA GLY A 311 6.58 9.54 16.51
C GLY A 311 5.73 9.86 17.75
N ASN A 312 6.20 9.34 18.89
CA ASN A 312 5.77 9.70 20.24
C ASN A 312 7.00 10.24 21.00
N ASP A 313 6.77 11.16 21.94
CA ASP A 313 7.77 12.02 22.61
C ASP A 313 9.05 11.35 23.17
N GLU A 314 9.06 10.03 23.41
CA GLU A 314 10.12 9.33 24.15
C GLU A 314 11.35 8.92 23.31
N PHE A 315 11.23 8.81 21.97
CA PHE A 315 12.29 8.21 21.12
C PHE A 315 12.45 8.91 19.74
N VAL A 316 12.42 10.25 19.72
CA VAL A 316 12.64 11.04 18.50
C VAL A 316 14.10 11.50 18.43
N SER A 317 14.80 11.20 17.33
CA SER A 317 16.18 11.67 17.11
C SER A 317 16.23 13.04 16.42
N GLU A 318 17.35 13.75 16.53
CA GLU A 318 17.56 15.03 15.83
C GLU A 318 17.43 14.87 14.29
N ASP A 319 17.93 13.77 13.72
CA ASP A 319 17.78 13.46 12.30
C ASP A 319 16.31 13.20 11.92
N ASP A 320 15.50 12.56 12.78
CA ASP A 320 14.06 12.44 12.57
C ASP A 320 13.37 13.81 12.50
N VAL A 321 13.73 14.75 13.38
CA VAL A 321 13.17 16.12 13.37
C VAL A 321 13.57 16.84 12.09
N VAL A 322 14.83 16.75 11.66
CA VAL A 322 15.33 17.37 10.41
C VAL A 322 14.67 16.75 9.18
N GLN A 323 14.54 15.42 9.10
CA GLN A 323 13.83 14.75 8.01
C GLN A 323 12.34 15.07 8.02
N ALA A 324 11.68 15.11 9.18
CA ALA A 324 10.28 15.49 9.30
C ALA A 324 10.05 16.93 8.87
N LYS A 325 10.89 17.87 9.32
CA LYS A 325 10.85 19.29 8.92
C LYS A 325 10.92 19.43 7.40
N LYS A 326 11.87 18.75 6.75
CA LYS A 326 12.00 18.72 5.29
C LYS A 326 10.73 18.22 4.58
N HIS A 327 10.06 17.19 5.13
CA HIS A 327 8.78 16.71 4.60
C HIS A 327 7.68 17.77 4.76
N LEU A 328 7.56 18.41 5.94
CA LEU A 328 6.57 19.48 6.19
C LEU A 328 6.84 20.73 5.31
N ASP A 329 8.09 21.16 5.18
CA ASP A 329 8.53 22.27 4.33
C ASP A 329 8.14 22.04 2.86
N SER A 330 8.28 20.80 2.37
CA SER A 330 7.94 20.45 0.98
C SER A 330 6.45 20.52 0.65
N ILE A 331 5.59 20.50 1.67
CA ILE A 331 4.14 20.65 1.56
C ILE A 331 3.75 22.12 1.76
N GLU A 332 4.20 22.74 2.84
CA GLU A 332 3.80 24.11 3.22
C GLU A 332 4.28 25.17 2.22
N PHE A 333 5.43 24.94 1.56
CA PHE A 333 5.97 25.79 0.51
C PHE A 333 5.91 25.12 -0.88
N GLY A 334 5.07 24.10 -1.01
CA GLY A 334 4.82 23.39 -2.27
C GLY A 334 3.92 24.16 -3.24
N ALA A 335 3.91 23.74 -4.52
CA ALA A 335 3.13 24.42 -5.57
C ALA A 335 1.60 24.32 -5.39
N GLU A 336 1.10 23.41 -4.54
CA GLU A 336 -0.32 23.16 -4.28
C GLU A 336 -0.74 23.58 -2.86
N ALA A 337 0.11 24.28 -2.10
CA ALA A 337 -0.13 24.59 -0.68
C ALA A 337 -1.44 25.34 -0.36
N ASP A 338 -1.94 26.12 -1.33
CA ASP A 338 -3.25 26.81 -1.25
C ASP A 338 -4.45 25.87 -1.52
N ASN A 339 -4.25 24.79 -2.27
CA ASN A 339 -5.25 23.79 -2.66
C ASN A 339 -5.36 22.60 -1.68
N MET A 340 -4.42 22.51 -0.73
CA MET A 340 -4.29 21.41 0.24
C MET A 340 -5.59 21.09 0.99
N ALA A 341 -5.97 19.80 0.99
CA ALA A 341 -7.16 19.29 1.69
C ALA A 341 -7.20 19.74 3.16
N VAL A 342 -8.38 20.13 3.65
CA VAL A 342 -8.58 20.69 5.01
C VAL A 342 -8.04 19.75 6.09
N GLY A 343 -8.36 18.46 5.98
CA GLY A 343 -7.84 17.44 6.89
C GLY A 343 -6.31 17.28 6.85
N THR A 344 -5.68 17.49 5.70
CA THR A 344 -4.21 17.48 5.55
C THR A 344 -3.60 18.74 6.17
N LYS A 345 -4.19 19.92 5.93
CA LYS A 345 -3.75 21.22 6.47
C LYS A 345 -3.82 21.27 8.00
N ILE A 346 -4.88 20.72 8.60
CA ILE A 346 -4.98 20.57 10.06
C ILE A 346 -3.87 19.65 10.61
N ASN A 347 -3.57 18.54 9.93
CA ASN A 347 -2.49 17.64 10.36
C ASN A 347 -1.09 18.27 10.19
N LEU A 348 -0.85 19.04 9.12
CA LEU A 348 0.38 19.82 8.92
C LEU A 348 0.64 20.77 10.10
N LEU A 349 -0.37 21.55 10.52
CA LEU A 349 -0.27 22.45 11.68
C LEU A 349 0.02 21.69 12.99
N LEU A 350 -0.64 20.55 13.21
CA LEU A 350 -0.38 19.71 14.40
C LEU A 350 1.04 19.12 14.41
N LEU A 351 1.59 18.75 13.25
CA LEU A 351 2.97 18.24 13.14
C LEU A 351 4.02 19.36 13.21
N ARG A 352 3.72 20.55 12.70
CA ARG A 352 4.54 21.76 12.93
C ARG A 352 4.62 22.09 14.42
N SER A 353 3.51 21.97 15.15
CA SER A 353 3.49 22.13 16.60
C SER A 353 4.42 21.13 17.30
N ASP A 354 4.36 19.84 16.94
CA ASP A 354 5.29 18.85 17.52
C ASP A 354 6.76 19.12 17.12
N GLN A 355 7.03 19.47 15.85
CA GLN A 355 8.36 19.78 15.31
C GLN A 355 9.01 21.00 15.98
N PHE A 356 8.28 22.12 16.13
CA PHE A 356 8.82 23.31 16.80
C PHE A 356 9.12 23.06 18.27
N ARG A 357 8.29 22.26 18.96
CA ARG A 357 8.56 21.83 20.35
C ARG A 357 9.82 20.97 20.45
N PHE A 358 10.05 20.03 19.53
CA PHE A 358 11.31 19.28 19.50
C PHE A 358 12.54 20.14 19.18
N GLU A 359 12.36 21.30 18.52
CA GLU A 359 13.38 22.34 18.34
C GLU A 359 13.50 23.30 19.54
N GLY A 360 12.76 23.08 20.64
CA GLY A 360 12.76 23.96 21.82
C GLY A 360 12.06 25.30 21.61
N ASN A 361 11.25 25.44 20.56
CA ASN A 361 10.52 26.66 20.22
C ASN A 361 9.03 26.53 20.59
N ASP A 362 8.77 26.49 21.89
CA ASP A 362 7.42 26.29 22.43
C ASP A 362 6.42 27.41 22.07
N ALA A 363 6.93 28.62 21.76
CA ALA A 363 6.10 29.73 21.27
C ALA A 363 5.49 29.42 19.89
N MET A 364 6.32 29.05 18.91
CA MET A 364 5.83 28.60 17.59
C MET A 364 5.04 27.29 17.70
N ALA A 365 5.39 26.42 18.64
CA ALA A 365 4.65 25.18 18.89
C ALA A 365 3.22 25.45 19.36
N MET A 366 3.03 26.45 20.24
CA MET A 366 1.74 26.88 20.74
C MET A 366 0.92 27.55 19.63
N GLU A 367 1.53 28.48 18.88
CA GLU A 367 0.89 29.17 17.76
C GLU A 367 0.29 28.17 16.76
N LYS A 368 1.07 27.17 16.33
CA LYS A 368 0.60 26.15 15.37
C LYS A 368 -0.45 25.19 15.94
N ALA A 369 -0.46 24.96 17.27
CA ALA A 369 -1.55 24.21 17.92
C ALA A 369 -2.85 25.03 17.99
N GLU A 370 -2.76 26.35 18.20
CA GLU A 370 -3.91 27.25 18.21
C GLU A 370 -4.48 27.54 16.81
N GLU A 371 -3.62 27.66 15.79
CA GLU A 371 -4.04 27.66 14.38
C GLU A 371 -4.82 26.37 14.05
N ALA A 372 -4.30 25.20 14.43
CA ALA A 372 -5.00 23.93 14.23
C ALA A 372 -6.35 23.89 14.96
N ARG A 373 -6.40 24.33 16.23
CA ARG A 373 -7.66 24.41 17.02
C ARG A 373 -8.67 25.37 16.41
N THR A 374 -8.20 26.48 15.84
CA THR A 374 -9.05 27.49 15.19
C THR A 374 -9.58 26.98 13.86
N LEU A 375 -8.74 26.34 13.04
CA LEU A 375 -9.12 25.76 11.77
C LEU A 375 -10.15 24.62 11.94
N VAL A 376 -9.98 23.77 12.95
CA VAL A 376 -10.98 22.72 13.29
C VAL A 376 -12.32 23.30 13.73
N LYS A 377 -12.38 24.51 14.29
CA LYS A 377 -13.65 25.18 14.66
C LYS A 377 -14.39 25.81 13.48
N ILE A 378 -13.80 25.78 12.28
CA ILE A 378 -14.42 26.29 11.03
C ILE A 378 -15.09 25.15 10.23
N TYR A 379 -14.72 23.89 10.48
CA TYR A 379 -15.19 22.72 9.72
C TYR A 379 -15.63 21.58 10.65
N ASP A 380 -16.88 21.12 10.49
CA ASP A 380 -17.42 19.97 11.24
C ASP A 380 -16.75 18.64 10.84
N GLY A 381 -16.81 17.63 11.73
CA GLY A 381 -16.32 16.27 11.43
C GLY A 381 -14.83 16.03 11.70
N PHE A 382 -14.15 16.96 12.39
CA PHE A 382 -12.72 16.92 12.71
C PHE A 382 -12.44 16.82 14.23
N GLU A 383 -13.33 16.20 15.00
CA GLU A 383 -13.29 16.17 16.47
C GLU A 383 -12.05 15.43 17.02
N ARG A 384 -11.56 14.42 16.28
CA ARG A 384 -10.29 13.74 16.59
C ARG A 384 -9.10 14.69 16.53
N GLN A 385 -9.11 15.65 15.61
CA GLN A 385 -8.08 16.67 15.46
C GLN A 385 -8.25 17.78 16.51
N LEU A 386 -9.47 18.12 16.93
CA LEU A 386 -9.72 19.06 18.03
C LEU A 386 -9.04 18.59 19.33
N ALA A 387 -9.33 17.36 19.77
CA ALA A 387 -8.72 16.78 20.96
C ALA A 387 -7.18 16.64 20.83
N SER A 388 -6.68 16.46 19.60
CA SER A 388 -5.24 16.43 19.28
C SER A 388 -4.59 17.81 19.45
N ALA A 389 -5.28 18.89 19.04
CA ALA A 389 -4.82 20.27 19.23
C ALA A 389 -4.85 20.66 20.72
N GLU A 390 -5.95 20.37 21.41
CA GLU A 390 -6.12 20.67 22.84
C GLU A 390 -5.10 19.93 23.72
N LYS A 391 -4.75 18.68 23.39
CA LYS A 391 -3.65 17.96 24.05
C LYS A 391 -2.28 18.61 23.82
N ARG A 392 -2.04 19.29 22.68
CA ARG A 392 -0.80 20.05 22.44
C ARG A 392 -0.76 21.32 23.26
N ILE A 393 -1.83 22.12 23.20
CA ILE A 393 -1.99 23.35 23.98
C ILE A 393 -1.81 23.05 25.48
N HIS A 394 -2.50 22.04 26.03
CA HIS A 394 -2.33 21.66 27.44
C HIS A 394 -0.90 21.22 27.79
N ARG A 395 -0.22 20.44 26.94
CA ARG A 395 1.19 20.04 27.19
C ARG A 395 2.11 21.28 27.26
N LEU A 396 1.93 22.22 26.33
CA LEU A 396 2.74 23.43 26.23
C LEU A 396 2.40 24.47 27.33
N SER A 397 1.14 24.57 27.75
CA SER A 397 0.73 25.43 28.87
C SER A 397 1.13 24.90 30.25
N ALA A 398 1.38 23.60 30.38
CA ALA A 398 1.82 22.97 31.64
C ALA A 398 3.36 22.97 31.80
N ALA A 399 4.10 23.36 30.77
CA ALA A 399 5.53 23.61 30.83
C ALA A 399 5.77 25.06 31.29
N GLU A 400 5.75 25.29 32.60
CA GLU A 400 6.20 26.59 33.14
C GLU A 400 7.68 26.84 32.78
N PRO A 401 8.05 28.07 32.38
CA PRO A 401 9.43 28.38 32.06
C PRO A 401 10.30 28.32 33.32
N ILE A 402 11.45 27.64 33.21
CA ILE A 402 12.50 27.72 34.23
C ILE A 402 13.09 29.14 34.19
N ALA A 403 12.88 29.89 35.27
CA ALA A 403 13.26 31.29 35.44
C ALA A 403 14.69 31.49 36.00
#